data_AF-A0A5E6TEQ9-F1
#
_entry.id   AF-A0A5E6TEQ9-F1
#
_cell.length_a   1.000
_cell.length_b   1.000
_cell.length_c   1.000
_cell.angle_alpha   90.00
_cell.angle_beta   90.00
_cell.angle_gamma   90.00
#
_symmetry.space_group_name_H-M   'P 1'
#
loop_
_entity.id
_entity.type
_entity.pdbx_description
1 polymer ?
#
loop_
_entity_poly.entity_id
_entity_poly.type
_entity_poly.pdbx_seq_one_letter_code
_entity_poly.pdbx_strand_id
1 'polypeptide(L)'
;MNPIKFTKIRIDNIEILFKEGANYIIGNSNTGKTTIFNCMRYVLGLTKELKHKNINQVEISISVKNQAMTFSRENDSPALTISTNDKVERYRALSTELNNFFNAILEPNFLYESALESSLKILDFCFLPEAFQINRKANWDAVRLICGFNISMLASVEKDITTLGSEVLKNRQIENAVNAFTKKLIEDSKNQNTSDLELIIGNTKQNFFEEHRSKEDLLFNVTMKLEEFKTKSNSQLTKKLSEFEHSYLNLMSLADINDQDFSTIEQLIIERKSSHGMERISKLILSLAIAHVSGDNQKTYNHPMFLINDHTSSGIFPSLNHTIRPTIAEAISRTPELQYIEFTYNENISLSDVVIDLNKEGF
;
A
#
# COMPACT_ATOMS: atom_id res chain seq x y z
N MET A 1 -10.08 0.59 8.72
CA MET A 1 -10.31 1.38 7.49
C MET A 1 -11.72 1.13 7.01
N ASN A 2 -12.38 2.12 6.41
CA ASN A 2 -13.77 1.99 5.95
C ASN A 2 -13.86 1.05 4.74
N PRO A 3 -14.82 0.12 4.72
CA PRO A 3 -14.99 -0.80 3.60
C PRO A 3 -15.50 -0.07 2.35
N ILE A 4 -15.06 -0.54 1.18
CA ILE A 4 -15.56 -0.09 -0.12
C ILE A 4 -16.50 -1.15 -0.67
N LYS A 5 -17.71 -0.74 -1.05
CA LYS A 5 -18.66 -1.58 -1.78
C LYS A 5 -18.82 -1.04 -3.20
N PHE A 6 -18.39 -1.79 -4.20
CA PHE A 6 -18.69 -1.55 -5.61
C PHE A 6 -20.17 -1.84 -5.86
N THR A 7 -20.86 -0.92 -6.53
CA THR A 7 -22.27 -1.09 -6.88
C THR A 7 -22.47 -1.24 -8.38
N LYS A 8 -21.63 -0.57 -9.18
CA LYS A 8 -21.75 -0.56 -10.62
C LYS A 8 -20.45 -0.21 -11.32
N ILE A 9 -20.18 -0.80 -12.48
CA ILE A 9 -19.25 -0.27 -13.48
C ILE A 9 -19.97 -0.07 -14.81
N ARG A 10 -19.66 1.03 -15.49
CA ARG A 10 -20.09 1.34 -16.86
C ARG A 10 -18.87 1.58 -17.73
N ILE A 11 -18.74 0.83 -18.82
CA ILE A 11 -17.68 1.02 -19.82
C ILE A 11 -18.40 1.29 -21.14
N ASP A 12 -18.32 2.54 -21.60
CA ASP A 12 -19.14 3.04 -22.70
C ASP A 12 -20.65 2.71 -22.50
N ASN A 13 -21.16 1.73 -23.26
CA ASN A 13 -22.56 1.30 -23.23
C ASN A 13 -22.80 0.02 -22.42
N ILE A 14 -21.74 -0.64 -21.93
CA ILE A 14 -21.85 -1.89 -21.15
C ILE A 14 -21.94 -1.53 -19.68
N GLU A 15 -22.97 -2.03 -19.00
CA GLU A 15 -23.22 -1.81 -17.58
C GLU A 15 -23.19 -3.14 -16.82
N ILE A 16 -22.40 -3.21 -15.75
CA ILE A 16 -22.34 -4.37 -14.85
C ILE A 16 -22.72 -3.90 -13.46
N LEU A 17 -23.77 -4.52 -12.90
CA LEU A 17 -24.23 -4.27 -11.54
C LEU A 17 -23.61 -5.28 -10.58
N PHE A 18 -23.03 -4.80 -9.50
CA PHE A 18 -22.43 -5.63 -8.47
C PHE A 18 -23.39 -5.78 -7.29
N LYS A 19 -23.38 -6.96 -6.70
CA LYS A 19 -24.09 -7.29 -5.45
C LYS A 19 -23.10 -7.42 -4.29
N GLU A 20 -23.63 -7.53 -3.09
CA GLU A 20 -22.84 -7.87 -1.90
C GLU A 20 -22.27 -9.30 -2.00
N GLY A 21 -21.14 -9.54 -1.35
CA GLY A 21 -20.46 -10.84 -1.36
C GLY A 21 -19.76 -11.15 -2.69
N ALA A 22 -19.95 -12.38 -3.19
CA ALA A 22 -19.27 -12.88 -4.38
C ALA A 22 -19.96 -12.46 -5.68
N ASN A 23 -19.15 -11.98 -6.63
CA ASN A 23 -19.55 -11.53 -7.96
C ASN A 23 -18.63 -12.16 -9.01
N TYR A 24 -19.20 -12.86 -9.98
CA TYR A 24 -18.43 -13.53 -11.03
C TYR A 24 -18.74 -12.94 -12.40
N ILE A 25 -17.69 -12.55 -13.11
CA ILE A 25 -17.70 -12.10 -14.49
C ILE A 25 -17.15 -13.25 -15.32
N ILE A 26 -18.03 -13.97 -16.02
CA ILE A 26 -17.66 -15.18 -16.75
C ILE A 26 -17.46 -14.89 -18.24
N GLY A 27 -16.57 -15.64 -18.89
CA GLY A 27 -16.38 -15.58 -20.33
C GLY A 27 -15.18 -16.38 -20.82
N ASN A 28 -15.16 -16.72 -22.10
CA ASN A 28 -14.04 -17.39 -22.76
C ASN A 28 -12.79 -16.49 -22.82
N SER A 29 -11.65 -17.05 -23.19
CA SER A 29 -10.45 -16.25 -23.47
C SER A 29 -10.75 -15.16 -24.50
N ASN A 30 -10.15 -13.98 -24.31
CA ASN A 30 -10.31 -12.81 -25.19
C ASN A 30 -11.72 -12.18 -25.24
N THR A 31 -12.61 -12.46 -24.29
CA THR A 31 -13.93 -11.78 -24.17
C THR A 31 -13.89 -10.45 -23.42
N GLY A 32 -12.72 -9.83 -23.21
CA GLY A 32 -12.61 -8.53 -22.55
C GLY A 32 -12.53 -8.54 -21.01
N LYS A 33 -12.47 -9.71 -20.34
CA LYS A 33 -12.34 -9.83 -18.87
C LYS A 33 -11.23 -8.95 -18.27
N THR A 34 -9.99 -9.15 -18.74
CA THR A 34 -8.82 -8.36 -18.31
C THR A 34 -8.95 -6.88 -18.67
N THR A 35 -9.68 -6.55 -19.75
CA THR A 35 -9.99 -5.16 -20.11
C THR A 35 -10.85 -4.50 -19.03
N ILE A 36 -11.92 -5.16 -18.59
CA ILE A 36 -12.80 -4.66 -17.52
C ILE A 36 -12.02 -4.51 -16.20
N PHE A 37 -11.20 -5.51 -15.84
CA PHE A 37 -10.31 -5.43 -14.68
C PHE A 37 -9.41 -4.19 -14.73
N ASN A 38 -8.77 -3.93 -15.88
CA ASN A 38 -7.92 -2.76 -16.06
C ASN A 38 -8.71 -1.45 -16.06
N CYS A 39 -9.96 -1.46 -16.55
CA CYS A 39 -10.86 -0.31 -16.49
C CYS A 39 -11.17 0.06 -15.04
N MET A 40 -11.46 -0.92 -14.17
CA MET A 40 -11.68 -0.68 -12.73
C MET A 40 -10.47 0.00 -12.08
N ARG A 41 -9.25 -0.48 -12.33
CA ARG A 41 -8.02 0.15 -11.81
C ARG A 41 -7.80 1.56 -12.38
N TYR A 42 -8.07 1.73 -13.66
CA TYR A 42 -7.87 2.99 -14.38
C TYR A 42 -8.78 4.10 -13.86
N VAL A 43 -10.08 3.83 -13.70
CA VAL A 43 -11.06 4.81 -13.26
C VAL A 43 -10.91 5.19 -11.78
N LEU A 44 -10.37 4.28 -10.96
CA LEU A 44 -9.98 4.57 -9.57
C LEU A 44 -8.65 5.35 -9.47
N GLY A 45 -7.97 5.61 -10.59
CA GLY A 45 -6.71 6.35 -10.63
C GLY A 45 -5.49 5.56 -10.15
N LEU A 46 -5.57 4.23 -10.10
CA LEU A 46 -4.47 3.32 -9.73
C LEU A 46 -3.49 3.09 -10.89
N THR A 47 -3.90 3.42 -12.12
CA THR A 47 -3.04 3.43 -13.30
C THR A 47 -3.18 4.75 -14.05
N LYS A 48 -2.14 5.16 -14.78
CA LYS A 48 -2.16 6.42 -15.56
C LYS A 48 -2.85 6.27 -16.90
N GLU A 49 -2.73 5.11 -17.53
CA GLU A 49 -3.16 4.87 -18.90
C GLU A 49 -3.98 3.58 -18.98
N LEU A 50 -4.90 3.55 -19.93
CA LEU A 50 -5.66 2.37 -20.30
C LEU A 50 -5.09 1.83 -21.61
N LYS A 51 -4.67 0.56 -21.64
CA LYS A 51 -4.03 -0.04 -22.83
C LYS A 51 -5.01 -0.40 -23.96
N HIS A 52 -6.18 0.24 -24.02
CA HIS A 52 -7.26 -0.08 -24.95
C HIS A 52 -7.78 1.18 -25.64
N LYS A 53 -7.56 1.29 -26.95
CA LYS A 53 -7.90 2.48 -27.75
C LYS A 53 -9.38 2.67 -28.03
N ASN A 54 -10.18 1.61 -27.90
CA ASN A 54 -11.59 1.62 -28.32
C ASN A 54 -12.57 2.00 -27.20
N ILE A 55 -12.07 2.19 -25.98
CA ILE A 55 -12.88 2.61 -24.84
C ILE A 55 -12.86 4.12 -24.81
N ASN A 56 -14.01 4.78 -24.73
CA ASN A 56 -14.08 6.23 -24.66
C ASN A 56 -14.18 6.70 -23.20
N GLN A 57 -15.02 6.04 -22.41
CA GLN A 57 -15.27 6.44 -21.03
C GLN A 57 -15.50 5.23 -20.12
N VAL A 58 -14.93 5.31 -18.92
CA VAL A 58 -15.18 4.37 -17.83
C VAL A 58 -15.77 5.11 -16.64
N GLU A 59 -16.78 4.53 -16.02
CA GLU A 59 -17.35 4.99 -14.77
C GLU A 59 -17.49 3.84 -13.79
N ILE A 60 -17.16 4.06 -12.52
CA ILE A 60 -17.40 3.10 -11.45
C ILE A 60 -18.09 3.80 -10.28
N SER A 61 -19.15 3.18 -9.78
CA SER A 61 -19.87 3.64 -8.60
C SER A 61 -19.53 2.76 -7.42
N ILE A 62 -19.20 3.40 -6.31
CA ILE A 62 -18.86 2.77 -5.03
C ILE A 62 -19.66 3.42 -3.89
N SER A 63 -19.71 2.73 -2.77
CA SER A 63 -20.23 3.24 -1.50
C SER A 63 -19.18 3.03 -0.41
N VAL A 64 -18.93 4.08 0.38
CA VAL A 64 -18.08 4.04 1.59
C VAL A 64 -18.87 4.72 2.71
N LYS A 65 -19.03 4.07 3.86
CA LYS A 65 -19.86 4.60 4.98
C LYS A 65 -21.27 5.05 4.53
N ASN A 66 -21.90 4.32 3.61
CA ASN A 66 -23.20 4.65 3.00
C ASN A 66 -23.23 5.94 2.15
N GLN A 67 -22.07 6.53 1.85
CA GLN A 67 -21.95 7.64 0.91
C GLN A 67 -21.67 7.08 -0.49
N ALA A 68 -22.61 7.28 -1.41
CA ALA A 68 -22.45 6.92 -2.80
C ALA A 68 -21.50 7.89 -3.52
N MET A 69 -20.59 7.34 -4.32
CA MET A 69 -19.61 8.08 -5.09
C MET A 69 -19.46 7.45 -6.47
N THR A 70 -19.34 8.28 -7.50
CA THR A 70 -19.09 7.84 -8.87
C THR A 70 -17.79 8.44 -9.37
N PHE A 71 -16.86 7.56 -9.75
CA PHE A 71 -15.60 7.90 -10.38
C PHE A 71 -15.80 7.79 -11.89
N SER A 72 -15.44 8.81 -12.65
CA SER A 72 -15.49 8.78 -14.12
C SER A 72 -14.16 9.21 -14.70
N ARG A 73 -13.78 8.57 -15.81
CA ARG A 73 -12.54 8.88 -16.51
C ARG A 73 -12.68 8.58 -18.00
N GLU A 74 -12.44 9.60 -18.82
CA GLU A 74 -12.30 9.45 -20.27
C GLU A 74 -10.95 8.81 -20.59
N ASN A 75 -10.89 8.06 -21.68
CA ASN A 75 -9.66 7.44 -22.15
C ASN A 75 -8.58 8.49 -22.46
N ASP A 76 -7.31 8.14 -22.22
CA ASP A 76 -6.15 9.04 -22.29
C ASP A 76 -6.22 10.30 -21.41
N SER A 77 -7.26 10.48 -20.58
CA SER A 77 -7.31 11.58 -19.63
C SER A 77 -6.35 11.32 -18.46
N PRO A 78 -5.46 12.27 -18.10
CA PRO A 78 -4.64 12.17 -16.90
C PRO A 78 -5.45 12.40 -15.61
N ALA A 79 -6.67 12.90 -15.73
CA ALA A 79 -7.55 13.24 -14.62
C ALA A 79 -8.81 12.39 -14.60
N LEU A 80 -9.23 11.99 -13.40
CA LEU A 80 -10.54 11.42 -13.13
C LEU A 80 -11.42 12.47 -12.44
N THR A 81 -12.73 12.32 -12.62
CA THR A 81 -13.74 13.09 -11.92
C THR A 81 -14.40 12.21 -10.86
N ILE A 82 -14.53 12.72 -9.65
CA ILE A 82 -15.23 12.04 -8.55
C ILE A 82 -16.46 12.86 -8.23
N SER A 83 -17.62 12.24 -8.40
CA SER A 83 -18.92 12.83 -8.10
C SER A 83 -19.48 12.21 -6.83
N THR A 84 -19.86 13.05 -5.89
CA THR A 84 -20.61 12.72 -4.69
C THR A 84 -21.96 13.44 -4.75
N ASN A 85 -22.89 13.14 -3.84
CA ASN A 85 -24.22 13.78 -3.85
C ASN A 85 -24.18 15.32 -3.88
N ASP A 86 -23.14 15.94 -3.31
CA ASP A 86 -23.07 17.39 -3.12
C ASP A 86 -21.96 18.08 -3.93
N LYS A 87 -21.03 17.31 -4.51
CA LYS A 87 -19.80 17.85 -5.11
C LYS A 87 -19.26 17.01 -6.25
N VAL A 88 -18.67 17.69 -7.23
CA VAL A 88 -17.90 17.09 -8.31
C VAL A 88 -16.48 17.66 -8.27
N GLU A 89 -15.50 16.80 -8.05
CA GLU A 89 -14.10 17.18 -7.90
C GLU A 89 -13.22 16.43 -8.92
N ARG A 90 -12.10 17.04 -9.32
CA ARG A 90 -11.19 16.48 -10.32
C ARG A 90 -9.82 16.21 -9.71
N TYR A 91 -9.29 15.02 -9.99
CA TYR A 91 -8.01 14.57 -9.46
C TYR A 91 -7.15 13.99 -10.56
N ARG A 92 -5.84 14.17 -10.46
CA ARG A 92 -4.89 13.48 -11.33
C ARG A 92 -4.67 12.04 -10.82
N ALA A 93 -4.57 11.07 -11.71
CA ALA A 93 -4.26 9.70 -11.33
C ALA A 93 -2.89 9.59 -10.64
N LEU A 94 -2.78 8.71 -9.63
CA LEU A 94 -1.58 8.53 -8.80
C LEU A 94 -1.02 9.81 -8.16
N SER A 95 -1.86 10.81 -7.93
CA SER A 95 -1.46 12.08 -7.32
C SER A 95 -1.59 12.08 -5.80
N THR A 96 -0.88 12.99 -5.15
CA THR A 96 -0.99 13.19 -3.70
C THR A 96 -2.38 13.67 -3.31
N GLU A 97 -3.03 14.49 -4.14
CA GLU A 97 -4.39 14.98 -3.92
C GLU A 97 -5.41 13.83 -3.95
N LEU A 98 -5.29 12.92 -4.93
CA LEU A 98 -6.13 11.71 -4.98
C LEU A 98 -5.87 10.80 -3.78
N ASN A 99 -4.60 10.65 -3.37
CA ASN A 99 -4.26 9.88 -2.19
C ASN A 99 -4.87 10.47 -0.92
N ASN A 100 -4.85 11.81 -0.78
CA ASN A 100 -5.45 12.52 0.35
C ASN A 100 -6.98 12.35 0.36
N PHE A 101 -7.62 12.39 -0.82
CA PHE A 101 -9.05 12.07 -0.95
C PHE A 101 -9.35 10.66 -0.42
N PHE A 102 -8.59 9.64 -0.86
CA PHE A 102 -8.78 8.28 -0.35
C PHE A 102 -8.47 8.14 1.14
N ASN A 103 -7.42 8.78 1.65
CA ASN A 103 -7.12 8.80 3.09
C ASN A 103 -8.26 9.41 3.90
N ALA A 104 -8.91 10.47 3.39
CA ALA A 104 -10.02 11.13 4.07
C ALA A 104 -11.29 10.27 4.12
N ILE A 105 -11.65 9.60 3.01
CA ILE A 105 -12.87 8.78 2.99
C ILE A 105 -12.68 7.40 3.63
N LEU A 106 -11.48 6.81 3.48
CA LEU A 106 -11.20 5.45 3.94
C LEU A 106 -10.71 5.42 5.39
N GLU A 107 -10.20 6.53 5.91
CA GLU A 107 -9.71 6.67 7.29
C GLU A 107 -8.84 5.48 7.73
N PRO A 108 -7.71 5.23 7.03
CA PRO A 108 -6.77 4.21 7.47
C PRO A 108 -6.21 4.54 8.86
N ASN A 109 -6.08 3.51 9.69
CA ASN A 109 -5.52 3.58 11.03
C ASN A 109 -4.05 3.15 11.01
N PHE A 110 -3.15 4.12 11.13
CA PHE A 110 -1.71 3.89 11.23
C PHE A 110 -1.25 3.98 12.69
N LEU A 111 -0.11 3.36 13.00
CA LEU A 111 0.46 3.40 14.35
C LEU A 111 0.78 4.83 14.81
N TYR A 112 1.18 5.68 13.86
CA TYR A 112 1.38 7.10 14.05
C TYR A 112 0.52 7.88 13.05
N GLU A 113 -0.13 8.94 13.51
CA GLU A 113 -0.93 9.80 12.63
C GLU A 113 -0.03 10.43 11.56
N SER A 114 -0.31 10.14 10.29
CA SER A 114 0.47 10.65 9.16
C SER A 114 -0.39 10.74 7.90
N ALA A 115 -0.39 11.92 7.29
CA ALA A 115 -1.02 12.15 5.99
C ALA A 115 -0.18 11.62 4.81
N LEU A 116 1.06 11.19 5.05
CA LEU A 116 2.01 10.78 4.00
C LEU A 116 1.79 9.34 3.52
N GLU A 117 1.04 8.53 4.26
CA GLU A 117 0.84 7.13 3.92
C GLU A 117 -0.14 6.97 2.75
N SER A 118 0.06 5.91 1.96
CA SER A 118 -0.62 5.77 0.68
C SER A 118 -1.79 4.78 0.73
N SER A 119 -3.02 5.29 0.78
CA SER A 119 -4.22 4.49 0.54
C SER A 119 -4.26 3.91 -0.88
N LEU A 120 -3.67 4.58 -1.87
CA LEU A 120 -3.60 4.06 -3.24
C LEU A 120 -2.85 2.71 -3.32
N LYS A 121 -1.75 2.55 -2.56
CA LYS A 121 -1.01 1.28 -2.49
C LYS A 121 -1.82 0.16 -1.83
N ILE A 122 -2.62 0.49 -0.82
CA ILE A 122 -3.53 -0.44 -0.15
C ILE A 122 -4.62 -0.89 -1.13
N LEU A 123 -5.24 0.05 -1.86
CA LEU A 123 -6.25 -0.25 -2.86
C LEU A 123 -5.71 -1.12 -3.99
N ASP A 124 -4.52 -0.80 -4.52
CA ASP A 124 -3.92 -1.56 -5.62
C ASP A 124 -3.54 -2.99 -5.22
N PHE A 125 -3.26 -3.25 -3.93
CA PHE A 125 -3.02 -4.61 -3.42
C PHE A 125 -4.26 -5.52 -3.58
N CYS A 126 -5.46 -4.96 -3.44
CA CYS A 126 -6.72 -5.68 -3.61
C CYS A 126 -7.06 -6.01 -5.08
N PHE A 127 -6.24 -5.56 -6.03
CA PHE A 127 -6.32 -5.95 -7.43
C PHE A 127 -5.28 -7.04 -7.71
N LEU A 128 -5.74 -8.26 -8.03
CA LEU A 128 -4.90 -9.40 -8.36
C LEU A 128 -4.89 -9.60 -9.88
N PRO A 129 -3.91 -9.04 -10.63
CA PRO A 129 -3.85 -9.16 -12.08
C PRO A 129 -3.43 -10.58 -12.53
N GLU A 130 -3.86 -10.98 -13.73
CA GLU A 130 -3.39 -12.21 -14.36
C GLU A 130 -1.89 -12.13 -14.71
N ALA A 131 -1.48 -11.04 -15.38
CA ALA A 131 -0.12 -10.86 -15.85
C ALA A 131 0.83 -10.52 -14.69
N PHE A 132 1.81 -11.42 -14.48
CA PHE A 132 2.67 -11.42 -13.32
C PHE A 132 3.86 -10.46 -13.50
N GLN A 133 3.67 -9.18 -13.16
CA GLN A 133 4.80 -8.30 -12.83
C GLN A 133 4.83 -8.11 -11.32
N ILE A 134 5.57 -8.98 -10.64
CA ILE A 134 5.68 -8.92 -9.18
C ILE A 134 6.65 -7.79 -8.85
N ASN A 135 6.11 -6.62 -8.56
CA ASN A 135 6.85 -5.68 -7.75
C ASN A 135 6.79 -6.18 -6.30
N ARG A 136 7.69 -7.12 -5.94
CA ARG A 136 7.74 -7.75 -4.61
C ARG A 136 7.82 -6.73 -3.49
N LYS A 137 8.65 -5.70 -3.70
CA LYS A 137 8.76 -4.58 -2.77
C LYS A 137 7.44 -3.84 -2.60
N ALA A 138 6.73 -3.54 -3.69
CA ALA A 138 5.44 -2.87 -3.59
C ALA A 138 4.38 -3.73 -2.89
N ASN A 139 4.35 -5.05 -3.14
CA ASN A 139 3.46 -5.97 -2.42
C ASN A 139 3.79 -6.01 -0.93
N TRP A 140 5.08 -6.07 -0.57
CA TRP A 140 5.51 -6.07 0.82
C TRP A 140 5.16 -4.75 1.53
N ASP A 141 5.45 -3.62 0.88
CA ASP A 141 5.06 -2.30 1.37
C ASP A 141 3.54 -2.21 1.58
N ALA A 142 2.73 -2.75 0.66
CA ALA A 142 1.28 -2.75 0.80
C ALA A 142 0.80 -3.58 2.00
N VAL A 143 1.35 -4.78 2.22
CA VAL A 143 1.03 -5.60 3.40
C VAL A 143 1.40 -4.88 4.69
N ARG A 144 2.55 -4.21 4.73
CA ARG A 144 2.95 -3.39 5.89
C ARG A 144 1.99 -2.22 6.12
N LEU A 145 1.54 -1.54 5.06
CA LEU A 145 0.53 -0.49 5.15
C LEU A 145 -0.83 -1.01 5.64
N ILE A 146 -1.23 -2.21 5.22
CA ILE A 146 -2.44 -2.90 5.72
C ILE A 146 -2.32 -3.18 7.22
N CYS A 147 -1.12 -3.55 7.70
CA CYS A 147 -0.84 -3.65 9.14
C CYS A 147 -0.78 -2.30 9.87
N GLY A 148 -0.91 -1.16 9.18
CA GLY A 148 -0.83 0.17 9.79
C GLY A 148 0.61 0.66 10.04
N PHE A 149 1.60 0.07 9.39
CA PHE A 149 2.99 0.51 9.47
C PHE A 149 3.20 1.82 8.67
N ASN A 150 3.85 2.80 9.30
CA ASN A 150 4.11 4.12 8.69
C ASN A 150 5.37 4.12 7.82
N ILE A 151 5.28 3.67 6.56
CA ILE A 151 6.45 3.57 5.67
C ILE A 151 6.93 4.96 5.24
N SER A 152 6.03 5.79 4.73
CA SER A 152 6.38 7.10 4.17
C SER A 152 6.88 8.05 5.26
N MET A 153 6.24 8.04 6.44
CA MET A 153 6.63 8.89 7.56
C MET A 153 8.04 8.55 8.05
N LEU A 154 8.33 7.26 8.28
CA LEU A 154 9.64 6.85 8.78
C LEU A 154 10.75 7.18 7.78
N ALA A 155 10.52 6.96 6.49
CA ALA A 155 11.47 7.35 5.44
C ALA A 155 11.71 8.87 5.40
N SER A 156 10.68 9.69 5.63
CA SER A 156 10.82 11.15 5.72
C SER A 156 11.68 11.56 6.92
N VAL A 157 11.39 11.01 8.10
CA VAL A 157 12.15 11.31 9.32
C VAL A 157 13.61 10.87 9.20
N GLU A 158 13.87 9.71 8.60
CA GLU A 158 15.24 9.24 8.32
C GLU A 158 16.02 10.23 7.42
N LYS A 159 15.35 10.78 6.41
CA LYS A 159 15.94 11.77 5.51
C LYS A 159 16.26 13.08 6.25
N ASP A 160 15.36 13.54 7.11
CA ASP A 160 15.54 14.75 7.90
C ASP A 160 16.70 14.59 8.90
N ILE A 161 16.80 13.44 9.57
CA ILE A 161 17.91 13.11 10.47
C ILE A 161 19.24 13.04 9.71
N THR A 162 19.26 12.44 8.51
CA THR A 162 20.45 12.39 7.66
C THR A 162 20.92 13.80 7.25
N THR A 163 19.97 14.68 6.96
CA THR A 163 20.23 16.08 6.62
C THR A 163 20.84 16.82 7.82
N LEU A 164 20.22 16.69 9.01
CA LEU A 164 20.74 17.25 10.26
C LEU A 164 22.14 16.71 10.60
N GLY A 165 22.39 15.42 10.40
CA GLY A 165 23.71 14.81 10.58
C GLY A 165 24.77 15.43 9.69
N SER A 166 24.42 15.74 8.44
CA SER A 166 25.32 16.42 7.49
C SER A 166 25.62 17.86 7.92
N GLU A 167 24.65 18.57 8.51
CA GLU A 167 24.84 19.92 9.07
C GLU A 167 25.74 19.89 10.31
N VAL A 168 25.51 18.97 11.24
CA VAL A 168 26.35 18.78 12.42
C VAL A 168 27.81 18.49 12.03
N LEU A 169 28.04 17.64 11.02
CA LEU A 169 29.40 17.37 10.53
C LEU A 169 30.10 18.63 10.00
N LYS A 170 29.38 19.48 9.25
CA LYS A 170 29.92 20.77 8.78
C LYS A 170 30.23 21.71 9.95
N ASN A 171 29.35 21.77 10.94
CA ASN A 171 29.53 22.57 12.14
C ASN A 171 30.78 22.16 12.93
N ARG A 172 31.03 20.85 13.08
CA ARG A 172 32.26 20.32 13.68
C ARG A 172 33.51 20.70 12.89
N GLN A 173 33.46 20.68 11.57
CA GLN A 173 34.59 21.11 10.73
C GLN A 173 34.89 22.59 10.92
N ILE A 174 33.87 23.45 10.99
CA ILE A 174 34.03 24.88 11.29
C ILE A 174 34.64 25.08 12.68
N GLU A 175 34.12 24.39 13.69
CA GLU A 175 34.65 24.47 15.06
C GLU A 175 36.12 24.04 15.14
N ASN A 176 36.49 22.95 14.47
CA ASN A 176 37.88 22.50 14.37
C ASN A 176 38.78 23.53 13.67
N ALA A 177 38.32 24.16 12.59
CA ALA A 177 39.07 25.19 11.88
C ALA A 177 39.28 26.45 12.74
N VAL A 178 38.25 26.89 13.45
CA VAL A 178 38.34 28.03 14.38
C VAL A 178 39.26 27.69 15.56
N ASN A 179 39.19 26.47 16.10
CA ASN A 179 40.09 26.00 17.16
C ASN A 179 41.55 25.97 16.69
N ALA A 180 41.82 25.48 15.48
CA ALA A 180 43.16 25.50 14.91
C ALA A 180 43.67 26.92 14.67
N PHE A 181 42.84 27.81 14.12
CA PHE A 181 43.18 29.21 13.87
C PHE A 181 43.53 29.95 15.17
N THR A 182 42.66 29.83 16.17
CA THR A 182 42.86 30.51 17.47
C THR A 182 44.05 29.96 18.24
N LYS A 183 44.31 28.65 18.19
CA LYS A 183 45.52 28.07 18.77
C LYS A 183 46.78 28.69 18.14
N LYS A 184 46.82 28.79 16.81
CA LYS A 184 47.93 29.42 16.09
C LYS A 184 48.08 30.91 16.44
N LEU A 185 46.97 31.65 16.52
CA LEU A 185 46.96 33.06 16.89
C LEU A 185 47.57 33.29 18.30
N ILE A 186 47.20 32.44 19.26
CA ILE A 186 47.76 32.49 20.63
C ILE A 186 49.25 32.13 20.60
N GLU A 187 49.65 31.07 19.89
CA GLU A 187 51.04 30.65 19.76
C GLU A 187 51.95 31.71 19.12
N ASP A 188 51.43 32.52 18.18
CA ASP A 188 52.16 33.59 17.52
C ASP A 188 52.27 34.87 18.39
N SER A 189 51.45 35.00 19.44
CA SER A 189 51.35 36.19 20.30
C SER A 189 52.28 36.21 21.53
N LYS A 190 53.25 35.30 21.60
CA LYS A 190 54.16 34.94 22.73
C LYS A 190 54.89 36.06 23.51
N ASN A 191 54.79 37.34 23.13
CA ASN A 191 55.49 38.46 23.79
C ASN A 191 54.56 39.42 24.58
N GLN A 192 53.28 39.09 24.76
CA GLN A 192 52.31 39.89 25.52
C GLN A 192 51.56 39.01 26.54
N ASN A 193 50.97 39.62 27.57
CA ASN A 193 50.17 38.91 28.58
C ASN A 193 48.87 38.41 27.90
N THR A 194 48.83 37.14 27.49
CA THR A 194 47.74 36.57 26.64
C THR A 194 46.50 36.13 27.41
N SER A 195 46.51 36.18 28.74
CA SER A 195 45.41 35.67 29.59
C SER A 195 44.06 36.30 29.25
N ASP A 196 44.03 37.61 29.02
CA ASP A 196 42.79 38.33 28.71
C ASP A 196 42.29 38.00 27.28
N LEU A 197 43.23 37.79 26.34
CA LEU A 197 42.93 37.42 24.97
C LEU A 197 42.35 36.00 24.89
N GLU A 198 42.94 35.05 25.61
CA GLU A 198 42.46 33.67 25.72
C GLU A 198 41.05 33.61 26.31
N LEU A 199 40.77 34.43 27.33
CA LEU A 199 39.47 34.49 27.99
C LEU A 199 38.40 35.09 27.07
N ILE A 200 38.71 36.17 26.34
CA ILE A 200 37.81 36.77 25.34
C ILE A 200 37.52 35.79 24.20
N ILE A 201 38.55 35.12 23.67
CA ILE A 201 38.40 34.11 22.62
C ILE A 201 37.55 32.93 23.11
N GLY A 202 37.79 32.46 24.34
CA GLY A 202 37.03 31.39 24.97
C GLY A 202 35.54 31.71 25.07
N ASN A 203 35.20 32.88 25.63
CA ASN A 203 33.81 33.33 25.76
C ASN A 203 33.13 33.50 24.39
N THR A 204 33.85 34.07 23.43
CA THR A 204 33.31 34.30 22.07
C THR A 204 33.04 32.98 21.36
N LYS A 205 33.96 32.01 21.45
CA LYS A 205 33.77 30.66 20.91
C LYS A 205 32.58 29.96 21.56
N GLN A 206 32.47 30.03 22.89
CA GLN A 206 31.39 29.39 23.62
C GLN A 206 30.03 29.90 23.14
N ASN A 207 29.87 31.22 23.02
CA ASN A 207 28.64 31.83 22.54
C ASN A 207 28.38 31.51 21.05
N PHE A 208 29.43 31.50 20.22
CA PHE A 208 29.32 31.22 18.79
C PHE A 208 28.94 29.76 18.51
N PHE A 209 29.48 28.80 19.28
CA PHE A 209 29.25 27.37 19.09
C PHE A 209 28.09 26.80 19.91
N GLU A 210 27.38 27.62 20.68
CA GLU A 210 26.20 27.18 21.43
C GLU A 210 25.11 26.59 20.52
N GLU A 211 24.83 27.24 19.38
CA GLU A 211 23.90 26.73 18.37
C GLU A 211 24.39 25.42 17.71
N HIS A 212 25.71 25.24 17.60
CA HIS A 212 26.27 24.00 17.06
C HIS A 212 26.03 22.84 18.02
N ARG A 213 26.30 23.04 19.32
CA ARG A 213 26.08 22.03 20.37
C ARG A 213 24.60 21.66 20.49
N SER A 214 23.70 22.63 20.42
CA SER A 214 22.26 22.34 20.48
C SER A 214 21.78 21.49 19.29
N LYS A 215 22.37 21.66 18.09
CA LYS A 215 22.11 20.78 16.93
C LYS A 215 22.68 19.37 17.11
N GLU A 216 23.83 19.22 17.78
CA GLU A 216 24.38 17.91 18.14
C GLU A 216 23.46 17.16 19.11
N ASP A 217 23.01 17.85 20.17
CA ASP A 217 22.06 17.29 21.13
C ASP A 217 20.73 16.94 20.47
N LEU A 218 20.23 17.81 19.58
CA LEU A 218 19.04 17.52 18.80
C LEU A 218 19.23 16.26 17.97
N LEU A 219 20.33 16.13 17.23
CA LEU A 219 20.64 14.96 16.39
C LEU A 219 20.66 13.68 17.22
N PHE A 220 21.33 13.69 18.37
CA PHE A 220 21.37 12.54 19.27
C PHE A 220 19.95 12.13 19.72
N ASN A 221 19.17 13.11 20.20
CA ASN A 221 17.82 12.87 20.72
C ASN A 221 16.84 12.38 19.64
N VAL A 222 16.86 12.95 18.44
CA VAL A 222 15.96 12.53 17.35
C VAL A 222 16.33 11.16 16.81
N THR A 223 17.63 10.83 16.76
CA THR A 223 18.11 9.50 16.33
C THR A 223 17.66 8.43 17.31
N MET A 224 17.81 8.67 18.62
CA MET A 224 17.31 7.75 19.64
C MET A 224 15.79 7.52 19.52
N LYS A 225 15.01 8.60 19.40
CA LYS A 225 13.55 8.50 19.23
C LYS A 225 13.15 7.74 17.97
N LEU A 226 13.86 7.93 16.85
CA LEU A 226 13.61 7.18 15.63
C LEU A 226 13.81 5.68 15.83
N GLU A 227 14.88 5.27 16.50
CA GLU A 227 15.14 3.86 16.76
C GLU A 227 14.08 3.25 17.69
N GLU A 228 13.64 3.97 18.73
CA GLU A 228 12.50 3.55 19.56
C GLU A 228 11.22 3.35 18.72
N PHE A 229 10.93 4.27 17.80
CA PHE A 229 9.79 4.16 16.90
C PHE A 229 9.91 2.96 15.97
N LYS A 230 11.09 2.69 15.41
CA LYS A 230 11.33 1.50 14.57
C LYS A 230 11.12 0.21 15.35
N THR A 231 11.68 0.10 16.56
CA THR A 231 11.52 -1.09 17.40
C THR A 231 10.05 -1.33 17.72
N LYS A 232 9.31 -0.30 18.13
CA LYS A 232 7.87 -0.41 18.42
C LYS A 232 7.06 -0.79 17.17
N SER A 233 7.35 -0.15 16.04
CA SER A 233 6.66 -0.42 14.77
C SER A 233 6.90 -1.84 14.29
N ASN A 234 8.14 -2.33 14.36
CA ASN A 234 8.50 -3.69 13.96
C ASN A 234 7.85 -4.73 14.88
N SER A 235 7.85 -4.51 16.20
CA SER A 235 7.17 -5.40 17.15
C SER A 235 5.67 -5.54 16.84
N GLN A 236 4.99 -4.42 16.55
CA GLN A 236 3.57 -4.47 16.17
C GLN A 236 3.34 -5.12 14.80
N LEU A 237 4.22 -4.84 13.84
CA LEU A 237 4.16 -5.47 12.53
C LEU A 237 4.29 -6.99 12.64
N THR A 238 5.28 -7.50 13.38
CA THR A 238 5.46 -8.94 13.62
C THR A 238 4.21 -9.56 14.25
N LYS A 239 3.62 -8.91 15.27
CA LYS A 239 2.38 -9.39 15.89
C LYS A 239 1.25 -9.51 14.86
N LYS A 240 1.00 -8.44 14.10
CA LYS A 240 -0.08 -8.42 13.09
C LYS A 240 0.14 -9.42 11.96
N LEU A 241 1.39 -9.58 11.52
CA LEU A 241 1.75 -10.57 10.50
C LEU A 241 1.51 -12.00 10.98
N SER A 242 1.76 -12.31 12.26
CA SER A 242 1.50 -13.65 12.79
C SER A 242 0.02 -14.06 12.71
N GLU A 243 -0.90 -13.09 12.82
CA GLU A 243 -2.34 -13.33 12.64
C GLU A 243 -2.65 -13.69 11.17
N PHE A 244 -2.05 -12.96 10.22
CA PHE A 244 -2.15 -13.28 8.79
C PHE A 244 -1.50 -14.62 8.44
N GLU A 245 -0.35 -14.95 9.04
CA GLU A 245 0.38 -16.21 8.83
C GLU A 245 -0.47 -17.40 9.28
N HIS A 246 -1.10 -17.30 10.45
CA HIS A 246 -2.00 -18.33 10.95
C HIS A 246 -3.21 -18.52 10.02
N SER A 247 -3.84 -17.43 9.59
CA SER A 247 -4.98 -17.50 8.66
C SER A 247 -4.58 -18.05 7.28
N TYR A 248 -3.42 -17.66 6.76
CA TYR A 248 -2.87 -18.17 5.50
C TYR A 248 -2.68 -19.69 5.56
N LEU A 249 -2.00 -20.19 6.60
CA LEU A 249 -1.77 -21.62 6.78
C LEU A 249 -3.07 -22.41 6.90
N ASN A 250 -4.08 -21.87 7.60
CA ASN A 250 -5.40 -22.51 7.70
C ASN A 250 -6.08 -22.62 6.33
N LEU A 251 -6.07 -21.55 5.52
CA LEU A 251 -6.66 -21.57 4.18
C LEU A 251 -5.87 -22.47 3.21
N MET A 252 -4.55 -22.49 3.31
CA MET A 252 -3.69 -23.39 2.52
C MET A 252 -3.99 -24.86 2.84
N SER A 253 -4.14 -25.20 4.12
CA SER A 253 -4.55 -26.54 4.55
C SER A 253 -5.94 -26.91 4.05
N LEU A 254 -6.91 -25.98 4.04
CA LEU A 254 -8.24 -26.20 3.49
C LEU A 254 -8.21 -26.44 1.97
N ALA A 255 -7.29 -25.80 1.27
CA ALA A 255 -7.07 -26.02 -0.16
C ALA A 255 -6.29 -27.31 -0.48
N ASP A 256 -5.94 -28.12 0.54
CA ASP A 256 -5.07 -29.30 0.41
C ASP A 256 -3.70 -28.98 -0.21
N ILE A 257 -3.16 -27.81 0.12
CA ILE A 257 -1.85 -27.36 -0.35
C ILE A 257 -0.89 -27.35 0.83
N ASN A 258 0.09 -28.26 0.80
CA ASN A 258 1.17 -28.28 1.76
C ASN A 258 2.33 -27.40 1.29
N ASP A 259 2.46 -26.21 1.87
CA ASP A 259 3.55 -25.27 1.61
C ASP A 259 4.70 -25.49 2.60
N GLN A 260 5.48 -26.56 2.38
CA GLN A 260 6.57 -26.95 3.29
C GLN A 260 7.69 -25.90 3.39
N ASP A 261 7.77 -25.00 2.41
CA ASP A 261 8.78 -23.93 2.35
C ASP A 261 8.30 -22.62 2.98
N PHE A 262 7.05 -22.56 3.47
CA PHE A 262 6.51 -21.39 4.14
C PHE A 262 7.14 -21.21 5.53
N SER A 263 7.68 -20.02 5.77
CA SER A 263 8.25 -19.61 7.05
C SER A 263 7.57 -18.36 7.59
N THR A 264 7.51 -17.30 6.77
CA THR A 264 6.90 -16.01 7.09
C THR A 264 6.25 -15.41 5.85
N ILE A 265 5.30 -14.49 6.06
CA ILE A 265 4.71 -13.71 4.94
C ILE A 265 5.76 -12.87 4.22
N GLU A 266 6.76 -12.35 4.94
CA GLU A 266 7.84 -11.58 4.32
C GLU A 266 8.63 -12.44 3.32
N GLN A 267 9.02 -13.65 3.73
CA GLN A 267 9.71 -14.58 2.83
C GLN A 267 8.80 -15.01 1.67
N LEU A 268 7.52 -15.28 1.93
CA LEU A 268 6.55 -15.62 0.87
C LEU A 268 6.45 -14.53 -0.21
N ILE A 269 6.51 -13.25 0.15
CA ILE A 269 6.38 -12.13 -0.79
C ILE A 269 7.71 -11.77 -1.47
N ILE A 270 8.82 -11.82 -0.73
CA ILE A 270 10.12 -11.33 -1.20
C ILE A 270 10.92 -12.43 -1.91
N GLU A 271 10.81 -13.68 -1.46
CA GLU A 271 11.63 -14.78 -1.96
C GLU A 271 10.88 -15.57 -3.04
N ARG A 272 11.55 -15.82 -4.17
CA ARG A 272 10.97 -16.63 -5.25
C ARG A 272 11.29 -18.10 -5.03
N LYS A 273 10.55 -18.76 -4.14
CA LYS A 273 10.71 -20.19 -3.87
C LYS A 273 9.78 -21.10 -4.68
N SER A 274 8.67 -20.56 -5.19
CA SER A 274 7.61 -21.36 -5.80
C SER A 274 7.46 -21.15 -7.32
N SER A 275 6.74 -22.08 -7.96
CA SER A 275 6.39 -21.95 -9.38
C SER A 275 5.47 -20.74 -9.59
N HIS A 276 5.44 -20.18 -10.80
CA HIS A 276 4.55 -19.05 -11.13
C HIS A 276 3.08 -19.31 -10.80
N GLY A 277 2.64 -20.56 -10.94
CA GLY A 277 1.27 -20.95 -10.63
C GLY A 277 0.99 -20.96 -9.14
N MET A 278 1.91 -21.53 -8.37
CA MET A 278 1.80 -21.55 -6.92
C MET A 278 1.89 -20.14 -6.33
N GLU A 279 2.76 -19.27 -6.86
CA GLU A 279 2.87 -17.87 -6.43
C GLU A 279 1.54 -17.11 -6.60
N ARG A 280 0.77 -17.39 -7.66
CA ARG A 280 -0.58 -16.82 -7.84
C ARG A 280 -1.58 -17.34 -6.80
N ILE A 281 -1.58 -18.65 -6.56
CA ILE A 281 -2.46 -19.27 -5.57
C ILE A 281 -2.13 -18.74 -4.17
N SER A 282 -0.85 -18.76 -3.78
CA SER A 282 -0.39 -18.20 -2.50
C SER A 282 -0.78 -16.73 -2.35
N LYS A 283 -0.68 -15.91 -3.41
CA LYS A 283 -1.11 -14.50 -3.34
C LYS A 283 -2.61 -14.36 -3.13
N LEU A 284 -3.42 -15.15 -3.84
CA LEU A 284 -4.88 -15.15 -3.66
C LEU A 284 -5.24 -15.58 -2.23
N ILE A 285 -4.68 -16.69 -1.76
CA ILE A 285 -4.92 -17.20 -0.41
C ILE A 285 -4.44 -16.22 0.66
N LEU A 286 -3.28 -15.58 0.48
CA LEU A 286 -2.79 -14.53 1.37
C LEU A 286 -3.74 -13.33 1.39
N SER A 287 -4.26 -12.91 0.23
CA SER A 287 -5.19 -11.77 0.15
C SER A 287 -6.51 -12.10 0.86
N LEU A 288 -6.99 -13.34 0.73
CA LEU A 288 -8.16 -13.84 1.46
C LEU A 288 -7.89 -13.95 2.97
N ALA A 289 -6.71 -14.41 3.38
CA ALA A 289 -6.30 -14.48 4.79
C ALA A 289 -6.25 -13.10 5.43
N ILE A 290 -5.67 -12.13 4.73
CA ILE A 290 -5.62 -10.73 5.15
C ILE A 290 -7.05 -10.18 5.28
N ALA A 291 -7.91 -10.42 4.29
CA ALA A 291 -9.30 -9.97 4.33
C ALA A 291 -10.06 -10.60 5.50
N HIS A 292 -9.86 -11.89 5.77
CA HIS A 292 -10.50 -12.60 6.87
C HIS A 292 -10.13 -12.00 8.24
N VAL A 293 -8.83 -11.91 8.54
CA VAL A 293 -8.34 -11.33 9.80
C VAL A 293 -8.76 -9.88 9.94
N SER A 294 -8.75 -9.12 8.84
CA SER A 294 -9.17 -7.73 8.83
C SER A 294 -10.69 -7.56 9.03
N GLY A 295 -11.49 -8.51 8.56
CA GLY A 295 -12.95 -8.53 8.73
C GLY A 295 -13.36 -8.75 10.19
N ASP A 296 -12.66 -9.62 10.90
CA ASP A 296 -12.88 -9.86 12.35
C ASP A 296 -12.44 -8.65 13.20
N ASN A 297 -11.48 -7.85 12.69
CA ASN A 297 -10.84 -6.75 13.41
C ASN A 297 -10.79 -5.44 12.59
N GLN A 298 -11.93 -4.98 12.04
CA GLN A 298 -11.99 -3.88 11.05
C GLN A 298 -11.34 -2.55 11.48
N LYS A 299 -11.22 -2.30 12.78
CA LYS A 299 -10.57 -1.09 13.33
C LYS A 299 -9.05 -1.20 13.41
N THR A 300 -8.50 -2.41 13.33
CA THR A 300 -7.08 -2.72 13.54
C THR A 300 -6.28 -2.72 12.23
N TYR A 301 -6.93 -3.05 11.11
CA TYR A 301 -6.29 -3.24 9.83
C TYR A 301 -6.79 -2.26 8.76
N ASN A 302 -5.89 -1.92 7.84
CA ASN A 302 -6.17 -1.05 6.71
C ASN A 302 -6.47 -1.87 5.47
N HIS A 303 -7.47 -2.73 5.53
CA HIS A 303 -7.96 -3.46 4.37
C HIS A 303 -9.34 -2.89 3.97
N PRO A 304 -9.58 -2.56 2.68
CA PRO A 304 -10.82 -1.91 2.23
C PRO A 304 -11.99 -2.88 2.02
N MET A 305 -11.87 -4.14 2.46
CA MET A 305 -12.89 -5.19 2.37
C MET A 305 -13.40 -5.49 0.94
N PHE A 306 -12.53 -5.36 -0.06
CA PHE A 306 -12.80 -5.91 -1.38
C PHE A 306 -11.59 -6.67 -1.90
N LEU A 307 -11.84 -7.58 -2.84
CA LEU A 307 -10.80 -8.28 -3.59
C LEU A 307 -11.27 -8.50 -5.02
N ILE A 308 -10.48 -8.05 -5.99
CA ILE A 308 -10.77 -8.17 -7.41
C ILE A 308 -9.71 -9.06 -8.04
N ASN A 309 -10.13 -10.22 -8.52
CA ASN A 309 -9.27 -11.28 -9.00
C ASN A 309 -9.41 -11.48 -10.51
N ASP A 310 -8.39 -11.09 -11.28
CA ASP A 310 -8.29 -11.32 -12.72
C ASP A 310 -7.82 -12.76 -12.98
N HIS A 311 -8.71 -13.71 -12.75
CA HIS A 311 -8.36 -15.12 -12.67
C HIS A 311 -8.81 -15.94 -13.87
N THR A 312 -7.99 -15.92 -14.91
CA THR A 312 -8.02 -16.95 -15.95
C THR A 312 -7.32 -18.22 -15.42
N SER A 313 -7.97 -18.97 -14.54
CA SER A 313 -7.52 -20.30 -14.05
C SER A 313 -7.18 -21.33 -15.16
N SER A 314 -7.33 -21.02 -16.46
CA SER A 314 -7.39 -21.99 -17.56
C SER A 314 -6.07 -22.68 -17.88
N GLY A 315 -4.95 -22.19 -17.35
CA GLY A 315 -3.64 -22.78 -17.67
C GLY A 315 -2.86 -23.38 -16.52
N ILE A 316 -3.22 -23.08 -15.26
CA ILE A 316 -2.20 -23.14 -14.21
C ILE A 316 -2.29 -24.40 -13.35
N PHE A 317 -3.47 -24.80 -12.86
CA PHE A 317 -3.66 -26.13 -12.24
C PHE A 317 -5.15 -26.53 -12.26
N PRO A 318 -5.66 -27.11 -13.36
CA PRO A 318 -7.02 -27.69 -13.38
C PRO A 318 -7.25 -28.68 -12.23
N SER A 319 -6.18 -29.35 -11.79
CA SER A 319 -6.17 -30.29 -10.67
C SER A 319 -6.40 -29.63 -9.31
N LEU A 320 -6.16 -28.33 -9.12
CA LEU A 320 -6.37 -27.66 -7.82
C LEU A 320 -7.67 -26.83 -7.77
N ASN A 321 -8.33 -26.63 -8.91
CA ASN A 321 -9.58 -25.87 -8.96
C ASN A 321 -10.67 -26.44 -8.04
N HIS A 322 -10.70 -27.77 -7.88
CA HIS A 322 -11.70 -28.43 -7.04
C HIS A 322 -11.48 -28.22 -5.53
N THR A 323 -10.27 -27.86 -5.08
CA THR A 323 -9.98 -27.56 -3.67
C THR A 323 -9.93 -26.05 -3.40
N ILE A 324 -9.35 -25.27 -4.31
CA ILE A 324 -9.23 -23.82 -4.17
C ILE A 324 -10.61 -23.14 -4.16
N ARG A 325 -11.55 -23.58 -4.99
CA ARG A 325 -12.86 -22.92 -5.10
C ARG A 325 -13.70 -23.04 -3.82
N PRO A 326 -13.83 -24.23 -3.21
CA PRO A 326 -14.38 -24.35 -1.86
C PRO A 326 -13.68 -23.46 -0.84
N THR A 327 -12.34 -23.36 -0.87
CA THR A 327 -11.59 -22.47 0.04
C THR A 327 -11.92 -21.00 -0.16
N ILE A 328 -12.07 -20.54 -1.42
CA ILE A 328 -12.51 -19.16 -1.72
C ILE A 328 -13.93 -18.94 -1.16
N ALA A 329 -14.86 -19.86 -1.43
CA ALA A 329 -16.23 -19.75 -0.95
C ALA A 329 -16.30 -19.71 0.58
N GLU A 330 -15.51 -20.55 1.26
CA GLU A 330 -15.40 -20.59 2.71
C GLU A 330 -14.76 -19.31 3.28
N ALA A 331 -13.72 -18.77 2.63
CA ALA A 331 -13.12 -17.51 3.05
C ALA A 331 -14.11 -16.34 2.93
N ILE A 332 -14.90 -16.30 1.85
CA ILE A 332 -15.93 -15.27 1.66
C ILE A 332 -17.07 -15.44 2.68
N SER A 333 -17.53 -16.67 2.93
CA SER A 333 -18.62 -16.94 3.87
C SER A 333 -18.28 -16.52 5.30
N ARG A 334 -17.02 -16.68 5.69
CA ARG A 334 -16.47 -16.24 6.98
C ARG A 334 -16.18 -14.75 7.06
N THR A 335 -16.34 -14.00 5.97
CA THR A 335 -16.07 -12.56 5.94
C THR A 335 -17.20 -11.84 5.22
N PRO A 336 -18.37 -11.66 5.87
CA PRO A 336 -19.58 -11.14 5.23
C PRO A 336 -19.42 -9.77 4.57
N GLU A 337 -18.49 -8.95 5.07
CA GLU A 337 -18.20 -7.61 4.56
C GLU A 337 -17.29 -7.61 3.33
N LEU A 338 -16.65 -8.75 3.02
CA LEU A 338 -15.77 -8.88 1.86
C LEU A 338 -16.61 -8.93 0.58
N GLN A 339 -16.42 -7.93 -0.28
CA GLN A 339 -16.89 -8.02 -1.65
C GLN A 339 -15.81 -8.66 -2.53
N TYR A 340 -16.13 -9.82 -3.09
CA TYR A 340 -15.23 -10.56 -3.98
C TYR A 340 -15.72 -10.43 -5.42
N ILE A 341 -14.87 -9.99 -6.33
CA ILE A 341 -15.15 -9.92 -7.76
C ILE A 341 -14.11 -10.77 -8.49
N GLU A 342 -14.54 -11.76 -9.25
CA GLU A 342 -13.62 -12.60 -10.02
C GLU A 342 -13.99 -12.65 -11.50
N PHE A 343 -12.97 -12.48 -12.33
CA PHE A 343 -13.04 -12.70 -13.76
C PHE A 343 -12.58 -14.12 -14.05
N THR A 344 -13.45 -14.97 -14.63
CA THR A 344 -13.15 -16.40 -14.81
C THR A 344 -13.80 -16.98 -16.07
N TYR A 345 -13.37 -18.17 -16.45
CA TYR A 345 -13.97 -18.98 -17.54
C TYR A 345 -14.70 -20.22 -16.97
N ASN A 346 -14.67 -20.40 -15.65
CA ASN A 346 -15.14 -21.63 -15.00
C ASN A 346 -16.67 -21.66 -14.93
N GLU A 347 -17.26 -22.77 -15.38
CA GLU A 347 -18.70 -23.00 -15.44
C GLU A 347 -19.29 -23.51 -14.11
N ASN A 348 -18.45 -23.96 -13.16
CA ASN A 348 -18.88 -24.49 -11.86
C ASN A 348 -19.08 -23.38 -10.82
N ILE A 349 -19.93 -22.40 -11.16
CA ILE A 349 -20.24 -21.24 -10.32
C ILE A 349 -21.75 -21.19 -10.13
N SER A 350 -22.20 -20.83 -8.93
CA SER A 350 -23.63 -20.59 -8.71
C SER A 350 -24.11 -19.48 -9.66
N LEU A 351 -25.14 -19.77 -10.45
CA LEU A 351 -25.73 -18.78 -11.38
C LEU A 351 -26.23 -17.53 -10.65
N SER A 352 -26.56 -17.64 -9.35
CA SER A 352 -26.92 -16.49 -8.52
C SER A 352 -25.78 -15.48 -8.37
N ASP A 353 -24.53 -15.92 -8.50
CA ASP A 353 -23.33 -15.13 -8.24
C ASP A 353 -22.69 -14.61 -9.52
N VAL A 354 -23.17 -15.04 -10.69
CA VAL A 354 -22.75 -14.51 -11.99
C VAL A 354 -23.43 -13.17 -12.21
N VAL A 355 -22.64 -12.10 -12.33
CA VAL A 355 -23.15 -10.74 -12.61
C VAL A 355 -23.19 -10.41 -14.10
N ILE A 356 -22.36 -11.07 -14.92
CA ILE A 356 -22.38 -10.95 -16.38
C ILE A 356 -21.71 -12.17 -17.04
N ASP A 357 -22.23 -12.56 -18.20
CA ASP A 357 -21.66 -13.58 -19.09
C ASP A 357 -21.22 -12.93 -20.42
N LEU A 358 -19.92 -12.66 -20.53
CA LEU A 358 -19.33 -11.95 -21.65
C LEU A 358 -19.35 -12.76 -22.96
N ASN A 359 -19.61 -14.06 -22.90
CA ASN A 359 -19.82 -14.85 -24.11
C ASN A 359 -21.12 -14.47 -24.84
N LYS A 360 -22.10 -13.93 -24.10
CA LYS A 360 -23.43 -13.56 -24.62
C LYS A 360 -23.54 -12.07 -24.91
N GLU A 361 -23.00 -11.26 -24.01
CA GLU A 361 -23.13 -9.80 -24.06
C GLU A 361 -22.12 -9.17 -25.06
N GLY A 362 -20.99 -9.84 -25.32
CA GLY A 362 -19.89 -9.27 -26.10
C GLY A 362 -19.19 -8.11 -25.37
N PHE A 363 -17.90 -7.91 -25.63
CA PHE A 363 -17.13 -6.81 -25.06
C PHE A 363 -16.11 -6.27 -26.07
#